data_AF-A0A9X4H058-F1
#
_entry.id   AF-A0A9X4H058-F1
#
_cell.length_a   1.000
_cell.length_b   1.000
_cell.length_c   1.000
_cell.angle_alpha   90.00
_cell.angle_beta   90.00
_cell.angle_gamma   90.00
#
_symmetry.space_group_name_H-M   'P 1'
#
loop_
_entity.id
_entity.type
_entity.pdbx_description
1 polymer ?
#
loop_
_entity_poly.entity_id
_entity_poly.type
_entity_poly.pdbx_seq_one_letter_code
_entity_poly.pdbx_strand_id
1 'polypeptide(L)'
;MKTKTMKAFATHCNVCGYNYIFPQDRKEHAAYCRKLQRARQFFGDDLVLTYHQREELKKLGRSIWQNESLPLGERVDGALMEITGWYARSLAESGYNRKFESFGKYVIKLLRSSPRLYPAEICAELQKIYSVAS
;
A
#
# COMPACT_ATOMS: atom_id res chain seq x y z
N MET A 1 -47.40 19.44 -20.03
CA MET A 1 -46.38 19.31 -18.97
C MET A 1 -45.36 18.27 -19.41
N LYS A 2 -44.10 18.66 -19.67
CA LYS A 2 -43.05 17.71 -20.06
C LYS A 2 -42.47 17.08 -18.79
N THR A 3 -42.79 15.82 -18.53
CA THR A 3 -42.13 15.00 -17.51
C THR A 3 -40.67 14.85 -17.90
N LYS A 4 -39.80 15.57 -17.18
CA LYS A 4 -38.35 15.46 -17.32
C LYS A 4 -37.96 14.11 -16.73
N THR A 5 -37.69 13.13 -17.58
CA THR A 5 -37.17 11.82 -17.17
C THR A 5 -35.83 12.06 -16.45
N MET A 6 -35.82 12.02 -15.12
CA MET A 6 -34.59 12.07 -14.34
C MET A 6 -33.84 10.77 -14.62
N LYS A 7 -32.78 10.87 -15.41
CA LYS A 7 -31.86 9.77 -15.72
C LYS A 7 -31.36 9.19 -14.39
N ALA A 8 -31.57 7.91 -14.14
CA ALA A 8 -31.02 7.24 -12.98
C ALA A 8 -29.50 7.45 -12.98
N PHE A 9 -29.00 8.20 -12.00
CA PHE A 9 -27.57 8.46 -11.87
C PHE A 9 -26.92 7.20 -11.31
N ALA A 10 -25.88 6.70 -11.98
CA ALA A 10 -25.08 5.59 -11.48
C ALA A 10 -24.59 5.96 -10.06
N THR A 11 -25.10 5.23 -9.06
CA THR A 11 -24.79 5.44 -7.65
C THR A 11 -23.47 4.79 -7.25
N HIS A 12 -22.68 4.27 -8.20
CA HIS A 12 -21.39 3.64 -7.93
C HIS A 12 -20.32 3.99 -8.97
N CYS A 13 -19.06 3.87 -8.58
CA CYS A 13 -17.90 4.07 -9.43
C CYS A 13 -17.54 2.81 -10.23
N ASN A 14 -17.50 2.90 -11.57
CA ASN A 14 -17.13 1.76 -12.41
C ASN A 14 -15.64 1.37 -12.33
N VAL A 15 -14.81 2.17 -11.68
CA VAL A 15 -13.36 1.91 -11.57
C VAL A 15 -13.01 1.13 -10.29
N CYS A 16 -13.69 1.42 -9.18
CA CYS A 16 -13.38 0.81 -7.89
C CYS A 16 -14.61 0.29 -7.12
N GLY A 17 -15.80 0.36 -7.71
CA GLY A 17 -17.05 -0.11 -7.09
C GLY A 17 -17.60 0.77 -5.96
N TYR A 18 -17.00 1.94 -5.68
CA TYR A 18 -17.42 2.80 -4.59
C TYR A 18 -18.84 3.33 -4.77
N ASN A 19 -19.70 3.18 -3.77
CA ASN A 19 -21.06 3.71 -3.78
C ASN A 19 -21.10 5.18 -3.35
N TYR A 20 -21.59 6.06 -4.21
CA TYR A 20 -21.80 7.46 -3.94
C TYR A 20 -23.03 7.66 -3.04
N ILE A 21 -22.84 8.35 -1.91
CA ILE A 21 -23.95 8.84 -1.09
C ILE A 21 -24.51 10.13 -1.70
N PHE A 22 -23.65 11.02 -2.20
CA PHE A 22 -24.05 12.25 -2.89
C PHE A 22 -23.49 12.30 -4.33
N PRO A 23 -24.31 12.67 -5.33
CA PRO A 23 -23.86 12.74 -6.73
C PRO A 23 -22.69 13.70 -6.99
N GLN A 24 -22.55 14.74 -6.17
CA GLN A 24 -21.48 15.74 -6.27
C GLN A 24 -20.08 15.18 -5.96
N ASP A 25 -20.00 14.11 -5.17
CA ASP A 25 -18.75 13.46 -4.79
C ASP A 25 -18.12 12.72 -5.97
N ARG A 26 -18.89 12.48 -7.04
CA ARG A 26 -18.45 11.73 -8.23
C ARG A 26 -17.24 12.37 -8.90
N LYS A 27 -17.19 13.70 -8.99
CA LYS A 27 -16.09 14.40 -9.67
C LYS A 27 -14.79 14.26 -8.90
N GLU A 28 -14.85 14.45 -7.59
CA GLU A 28 -13.71 14.31 -6.69
C GLU A 28 -13.22 12.87 -6.65
N HIS A 29 -14.15 11.93 -6.50
CA HIS A 29 -13.85 10.51 -6.54
C HIS A 29 -13.22 10.06 -7.87
N ALA A 30 -13.74 10.53 -9.01
CA ALA A 30 -13.14 10.23 -10.30
C ALA A 30 -11.71 10.79 -10.43
N ALA A 31 -11.44 11.96 -9.84
CA ALA A 31 -10.09 12.50 -9.76
C ALA A 31 -9.18 11.62 -8.88
N TYR A 32 -9.68 11.14 -7.75
CA TYR A 32 -8.98 10.18 -6.89
C TYR A 32 -8.68 8.85 -7.61
N CYS A 33 -9.66 8.26 -8.31
CA CYS A 33 -9.44 7.03 -9.10
C CYS A 33 -8.37 7.22 -10.17
N ARG A 34 -8.38 8.34 -10.91
CA ARG A 34 -7.34 8.66 -11.89
C ARG A 34 -5.97 8.82 -11.24
N LYS A 35 -5.91 9.41 -10.04
CA LYS A 35 -4.68 9.54 -9.27
C LYS A 35 -4.12 8.17 -8.88
N LEU A 36 -4.98 7.28 -8.36
CA LEU A 36 -4.62 5.90 -8.01
C LEU A 36 -4.11 5.12 -9.22
N GLN A 37 -4.81 5.18 -10.36
CA GLN A 37 -4.40 4.47 -11.56
C GLN A 37 -3.03 4.94 -12.06
N ARG A 38 -2.78 6.27 -12.06
CA ARG A 38 -1.47 6.82 -12.41
C ARG A 38 -0.38 6.44 -11.41
N ALA A 39 -0.72 6.35 -10.13
CA ALA A 39 0.21 5.90 -9.11
C ALA A 39 0.58 4.44 -9.34
N ARG A 40 -0.40 3.56 -9.61
CA ARG A 40 -0.18 2.14 -9.94
C ARG A 40 0.71 1.95 -11.14
N GLN A 41 0.51 2.73 -12.20
CA GLN A 41 1.38 2.71 -13.38
C GLN A 41 2.84 3.08 -13.07
N PHE A 42 3.08 3.91 -12.07
CA PHE A 42 4.43 4.39 -11.73
C PHE A 42 5.12 3.54 -10.66
N PHE A 43 4.39 3.15 -9.62
CA PHE A 43 4.92 2.45 -8.45
C PHE A 43 4.64 0.93 -8.47
N GLY A 44 3.78 0.46 -9.36
CA GLY A 44 3.26 -0.92 -9.34
C GLY A 44 2.00 -1.06 -8.49
N ASP A 45 1.20 -2.08 -8.81
CA ASP A 45 -0.04 -2.39 -8.08
C ASP A 45 0.23 -2.82 -6.64
N ASP A 46 1.35 -3.50 -6.39
CA ASP A 46 1.74 -4.05 -5.08
C ASP A 46 2.10 -2.97 -4.05
N LEU A 47 2.44 -1.75 -4.51
CA LEU A 47 2.78 -0.62 -3.63
C LEU A 47 1.65 0.39 -3.48
N VAL A 48 0.61 0.31 -4.32
CA VAL A 48 -0.56 1.20 -4.31
C VAL A 48 -1.78 0.45 -3.81
N LEU A 49 -1.74 0.20 -2.50
CA LEU A 49 -2.72 -0.58 -1.76
C LEU A 49 -3.79 0.31 -1.11
N THR A 50 -5.02 -0.20 -1.04
CA THR A 50 -6.11 0.38 -0.24
C THR A 50 -5.83 0.25 1.26
N TYR A 51 -6.59 0.95 2.10
CA TYR A 51 -6.48 0.82 3.56
C TYR A 51 -6.61 -0.65 4.01
N HIS A 52 -7.67 -1.34 3.60
CA HIS A 52 -7.91 -2.73 3.98
C HIS A 52 -6.78 -3.66 3.52
N GLN A 53 -6.32 -3.52 2.27
CA GLN A 53 -5.19 -4.32 1.76
C GLN A 53 -3.92 -4.11 2.60
N ARG A 54 -3.63 -2.88 3.02
CA ARG A 54 -2.47 -2.59 3.88
C ARG A 54 -2.60 -3.23 5.25
N GLU A 55 -3.77 -3.13 5.89
CA GLU A 55 -3.97 -3.72 7.22
C GLU A 55 -3.89 -5.24 7.18
N GLU A 56 -4.51 -5.88 6.19
CA GLU A 56 -4.42 -7.33 6.01
C GLU A 56 -2.99 -7.78 5.70
N LEU A 57 -2.27 -7.06 4.82
CA LEU A 57 -0.89 -7.40 4.49
C LEU A 57 0.04 -7.30 5.71
N LYS A 58 -0.14 -6.27 6.54
CA LYS A 58 0.61 -6.12 7.81
C LYS A 58 0.29 -7.23 8.80
N LYS A 59 -0.99 -7.56 8.96
CA LYS A 59 -1.44 -8.62 9.86
C LYS A 59 -0.88 -9.97 9.44
N LEU A 60 -1.00 -10.30 8.15
CA LEU A 60 -0.49 -11.56 7.59
C LEU A 60 1.03 -11.64 7.70
N GLY A 61 1.73 -10.59 7.24
CA GLY A 61 3.19 -10.51 7.35
C GLY A 61 3.68 -10.70 8.78
N ARG A 62 3.00 -10.05 9.75
CA ARG A 62 3.28 -10.19 11.17
C ARG A 62 3.10 -11.62 11.67
N SER A 63 2.02 -12.28 11.29
CA SER A 63 1.78 -13.67 11.67
C SER A 63 2.84 -14.63 11.12
N ILE A 64 3.41 -14.33 9.95
CA ILE A 64 4.46 -15.14 9.31
C ILE A 64 5.80 -14.93 10.01
N TRP A 65 6.28 -13.68 10.13
CA TRP A 65 7.63 -13.46 10.65
C TRP A 65 7.78 -13.78 12.14
N GLN A 66 6.68 -13.68 12.89
CA GLN A 66 6.62 -14.07 14.30
C GLN A 66 6.55 -15.58 14.51
N ASN A 67 6.26 -16.36 13.46
CA ASN A 67 6.22 -17.81 13.58
C ASN A 67 7.65 -18.39 13.51
N GLU A 68 8.21 -18.69 14.67
CA GLU A 68 9.56 -19.27 14.81
C GLU A 68 9.68 -20.69 14.24
N SER A 69 8.56 -21.36 13.92
CA SER A 69 8.59 -22.66 13.25
C SER A 69 8.86 -22.58 11.74
N LEU A 70 8.75 -21.37 11.15
CA LEU A 70 8.97 -21.18 9.72
C LEU A 70 10.46 -20.95 9.41
N PRO A 71 10.93 -21.38 8.21
CA PRO A 71 12.27 -21.06 7.74
C PRO A 71 12.55 -19.56 7.75
N LEU A 72 13.82 -19.17 7.98
CA LEU A 72 14.22 -17.76 8.03
C LEU A 72 13.81 -16.98 6.77
N GLY A 73 13.94 -17.58 5.58
CA GLY A 73 13.53 -16.94 4.33
C GLY A 73 12.05 -16.56 4.31
N GLU A 74 11.16 -17.47 4.73
CA GLU A 74 9.72 -17.19 4.82
C GLU A 74 9.41 -16.11 5.86
N ARG A 75 10.15 -16.11 6.98
CA ARG A 75 10.01 -15.06 8.00
C ARG A 75 10.47 -13.70 7.48
N VAL A 76 11.52 -13.65 6.65
CA VAL A 76 11.98 -12.44 5.96
C VAL A 76 10.91 -11.94 4.99
N ASP A 77 10.28 -12.83 4.22
CA ASP A 77 9.16 -12.49 3.35
C ASP A 77 7.97 -11.92 4.15
N GLY A 78 7.64 -12.53 5.30
CA GLY A 78 6.64 -12.02 6.22
C GLY A 78 6.94 -10.60 6.73
N ALA A 79 8.20 -10.33 7.08
CA ALA A 79 8.62 -8.99 7.46
C ALA A 79 8.49 -8.01 6.28
N LEU A 80 8.86 -8.41 5.06
CA LEU A 80 8.68 -7.59 3.86
C LEU A 80 7.24 -7.25 3.56
N MET A 81 6.31 -8.18 3.76
CA MET A 81 4.87 -7.91 3.62
C MET A 81 4.43 -6.79 4.56
N GLU A 82 4.85 -6.84 5.82
CA GLU A 82 4.52 -5.81 6.80
C GLU A 82 5.13 -4.45 6.43
N ILE A 83 6.42 -4.42 6.05
CA ILE A 83 7.09 -3.19 5.60
C ILE A 83 6.41 -2.62 4.35
N THR A 84 5.98 -3.47 3.42
CA THR A 84 5.23 -3.08 2.22
C THR A 84 3.93 -2.38 2.59
N GLY A 85 3.20 -2.91 3.57
CA GLY A 85 1.99 -2.27 4.07
C GLY A 85 2.23 -0.88 4.69
N TRP A 86 3.34 -0.70 5.41
CA TRP A 86 3.75 0.62 5.92
C TRP A 86 4.20 1.57 4.82
N TYR A 87 5.01 1.09 3.86
CA TYR A 87 5.43 1.88 2.72
C TYR A 87 4.25 2.37 1.89
N ALA A 88 3.31 1.47 1.55
CA ALA A 88 2.11 1.82 0.81
C ALA A 88 1.26 2.87 1.54
N ARG A 89 1.23 2.84 2.88
CA ARG A 89 0.60 3.88 3.69
C ARG A 89 1.33 5.21 3.55
N SER A 90 2.64 5.24 3.79
CA SER A 90 3.45 6.47 3.68
C SER A 90 3.41 7.08 2.27
N LEU A 91 3.41 6.23 1.24
CA LEU A 91 3.26 6.65 -0.15
C LEU A 91 1.88 7.29 -0.40
N ALA A 92 0.81 6.69 0.11
CA ALA A 92 -0.54 7.26 0.02
C ALA A 92 -0.66 8.60 0.77
N GLU A 93 -0.09 8.70 1.97
CA GLU A 93 -0.05 9.93 2.78
C GLU A 93 0.77 11.04 2.11
N SER A 94 1.81 10.70 1.35
CA SER A 94 2.54 11.65 0.49
C SER A 94 1.71 12.15 -0.70
N GLY A 95 0.51 11.61 -0.90
CA GLY A 95 -0.32 11.86 -2.06
C GLY A 95 0.24 11.25 -3.34
N TYR A 96 0.94 10.12 -3.26
CA TYR A 96 1.61 9.46 -4.38
C TYR A 96 2.64 10.35 -5.08
N ASN A 97 3.45 11.06 -4.28
CA ASN A 97 4.51 11.93 -4.81
C ASN A 97 5.55 11.08 -5.57
N ARG A 98 5.79 11.39 -6.85
CA ARG A 98 6.78 10.66 -7.69
C ARG A 98 8.22 10.79 -7.20
N LYS A 99 8.51 11.80 -6.38
CA LYS A 99 9.80 11.99 -5.71
C LYS A 99 9.86 11.35 -4.32
N PHE A 100 8.81 10.61 -3.94
CA PHE A 100 8.83 9.82 -2.71
C PHE A 100 9.96 8.80 -2.74
N GLU A 101 10.51 8.47 -1.57
CA GLU A 101 11.64 7.55 -1.49
C GLU A 101 11.30 6.18 -2.09
N SER A 102 12.28 5.53 -2.70
CA SER A 102 12.10 4.17 -3.22
C SER A 102 11.88 3.19 -2.07
N PHE A 103 11.24 2.05 -2.37
CA PHE A 103 10.96 1.03 -1.36
C PHE A 103 12.22 0.57 -0.63
N GLY A 104 13.32 0.30 -1.34
CA GLY A 104 14.58 -0.11 -0.72
C GLY A 104 15.18 0.94 0.22
N LYS A 105 15.13 2.23 -0.17
CA LYS A 105 15.58 3.33 0.71
C LYS A 105 14.73 3.42 1.97
N TYR A 106 13.42 3.23 1.84
CA TYR A 106 12.51 3.18 2.98
C TYR A 106 12.83 2.02 3.92
N VAL A 107 13.06 0.80 3.40
CA VAL A 107 13.43 -0.37 4.21
C VAL A 107 14.70 -0.09 5.02
N ILE A 108 15.76 0.42 4.37
CA ILE A 108 17.02 0.74 5.06
C ILE A 108 16.81 1.78 6.16
N LYS A 109 16.07 2.85 5.86
CA LYS A 109 15.78 3.92 6.81
C LYS A 109 15.00 3.39 8.00
N LEU A 110 13.98 2.57 7.76
CA LEU A 110 13.15 1.94 8.79
C LEU A 110 14.00 1.08 9.74
N LEU A 111 14.84 0.19 9.18
CA LEU A 111 15.70 -0.69 9.97
C LEU A 111 16.75 0.09 10.78
N ARG A 112 17.25 1.21 10.25
CA ARG A 112 18.17 2.11 10.98
C ARG A 112 17.46 2.85 12.12
N SER A 113 16.24 3.34 11.90
CA SER A 113 15.47 4.07 12.92
C SER A 113 14.86 3.17 13.98
N SER A 114 14.70 1.87 13.70
CA SER A 114 14.03 0.92 14.58
C SER A 114 14.78 -0.43 14.57
N PRO A 115 16.00 -0.48 15.14
CA PRO A 115 16.87 -1.66 15.05
C PRO A 115 16.34 -2.90 15.78
N ARG A 116 15.30 -2.75 16.63
CA ARG A 116 14.65 -3.84 17.36
C ARG A 116 13.26 -4.18 16.82
N LEU A 117 12.93 -3.69 15.62
CA LEU A 117 11.62 -3.91 15.01
C LEU A 117 11.40 -5.39 14.65
N TYR A 118 12.47 -6.06 14.20
CA TYR A 118 12.49 -7.48 13.90
C TYR A 118 13.63 -8.17 14.67
N PRO A 119 13.56 -9.51 14.83
CA PRO A 119 14.69 -10.33 15.27
C PRO A 119 15.96 -10.04 14.46
N ALA A 120 17.11 -10.19 15.11
CA ALA A 120 18.40 -9.77 14.55
C ALA A 120 18.73 -10.49 13.23
N GLU A 121 18.35 -11.77 13.12
CA GLU A 121 18.53 -12.58 11.92
C GLU A 121 17.70 -12.07 10.73
N ILE A 122 16.46 -11.64 10.96
CA ILE A 122 15.61 -11.04 9.92
C ILE A 122 16.17 -9.68 9.51
N CYS A 123 16.55 -8.85 10.47
CA CYS A 123 17.19 -7.56 10.20
C CYS A 123 18.46 -7.71 9.35
N ALA A 124 19.30 -8.72 9.63
CA ALA A 124 20.53 -8.97 8.89
C ALA A 124 20.24 -9.37 7.43
N GLU A 125 19.27 -10.25 7.19
CA GLU A 125 18.89 -10.64 5.82
C GLU A 125 18.28 -9.47 5.04
N LEU A 126 17.36 -8.71 5.64
CA LEU A 126 16.80 -7.52 5.00
C LEU A 126 17.89 -6.47 4.68
N GLN A 127 18.85 -6.29 5.57
CA GLN A 127 19.99 -5.41 5.29
C GLN A 127 20.81 -5.93 4.12
N LYS A 128 21.11 -7.22 4.01
CA LYS A 128 21.81 -7.79 2.84
C LYS A 128 21.04 -7.53 1.54
N ILE A 129 19.72 -7.75 1.54
CA ILE A 129 18.88 -7.57 0.35
C ILE A 129 18.92 -6.12 -0.15
N TYR A 130 18.83 -5.12 0.74
CA TYR A 130 18.69 -3.72 0.32
C TYR A 130 19.97 -2.89 0.39
N SER A 131 20.99 -3.28 1.15
CA SER A 131 22.29 -2.58 1.19
C SER A 131 23.04 -2.65 -0.15
N VAL A 132 22.80 -3.69 -0.96
CA VAL A 132 23.37 -3.85 -2.31
C VAL A 132 22.67 -2.95 -3.34
N ALA A 133 21.45 -2.50 -3.05
CA ALA A 133 20.61 -1.74 -3.98
C ALA A 133 20.64 -0.21 -3.77
N SER A 134 21.61 0.31 -3.01
CA SER A 134 21.75 1.73 -2.64
C SER A 134 22.79 2.48 -3.45
#